data_AF-A0A7C6S377-F1
#
_entry.id   AF-A0A7C6S377-F1
#
_cell.length_a   1.000
_cell.length_b   1.000
_cell.length_c   1.000
_cell.angle_alpha   90.00
_cell.angle_beta   90.00
_cell.angle_gamma   90.00
#
_symmetry.space_group_name_H-M   'P 1'
#
loop_
_entity.id
_entity.type
_entity.pdbx_description
1 polymer ?
#
loop_
_entity_poly.entity_id
_entity_poly.type
_entity_poly.pdbx_seq_one_letter_code
_entity_poly.pdbx_strand_id
1 'polypeptide(L)'
;MSVLLSAEGLTIITSVVVFLIIILILVVIILVAKAKLLPSGNVKIVINDEKELDVPAGGTLLNALQNEKIYLSSACGGKGTCGECRCRVTEGGAGILPTEVGF
;
A
#
# COMPACT_ATOMS: atom_id res chain seq x y z
N MET A 1 39.13 -9.54 -22.14
CA MET A 1 39.24 -8.07 -22.20
C MET A 1 39.19 -7.52 -23.62
N SER A 2 39.73 -8.22 -24.64
CA SER A 2 39.78 -7.76 -26.05
C SER A 2 38.45 -7.84 -26.83
N VAL A 3 37.50 -8.69 -26.41
CA VAL A 3 36.21 -8.88 -27.10
C VAL A 3 35.23 -7.71 -26.88
N LEU A 4 35.40 -6.94 -25.80
CA LEU A 4 34.53 -5.78 -25.49
C LEU A 4 34.89 -4.54 -26.30
N LEU A 5 36.12 -4.45 -26.81
CA LEU A 5 36.62 -3.32 -27.61
C LEU A 5 36.56 -3.58 -29.13
N SER A 6 36.07 -4.76 -29.55
CA SER A 6 35.83 -5.10 -30.96
C SER A 6 34.52 -4.44 -31.43
N ALA A 7 34.37 -4.17 -32.73
CA ALA A 7 33.14 -3.59 -33.29
C ALA A 7 31.87 -4.37 -32.89
N GLU A 8 31.98 -5.69 -32.72
CA GLU A 8 30.91 -6.60 -32.28
C GLU A 8 30.60 -6.49 -30.78
N GLY A 9 31.59 -6.20 -29.93
CA GLY A 9 31.38 -5.97 -28.50
C GLY A 9 30.69 -4.64 -28.23
N LEU A 10 31.01 -3.62 -29.02
CA LEU A 10 30.40 -2.28 -28.90
C LEU A 10 28.90 -2.30 -29.24
N THR A 11 28.46 -3.11 -30.21
CA THR A 11 27.02 -3.23 -30.55
C THR A 11 26.24 -3.94 -29.45
N ILE A 12 26.80 -4.99 -28.85
CA ILE A 12 26.19 -5.71 -27.73
C ILE A 12 26.03 -4.78 -26.53
N ILE A 13 27.10 -4.08 -26.12
CA ILE A 13 27.06 -3.15 -24.99
C ILE A 13 26.04 -2.04 -25.26
N THR A 14 26.06 -1.44 -26.44
CA THR A 14 25.14 -0.37 -26.82
C THR A 14 23.68 -0.85 -26.78
N SER A 15 23.39 -2.03 -27.32
CA SER A 15 22.05 -2.63 -27.30
C SER A 15 21.56 -2.87 -25.88
N VAL A 16 22.42 -3.41 -25.00
CA VAL A 16 22.06 -3.67 -23.60
C VAL A 16 21.79 -2.36 -22.85
N VAL A 17 22.62 -1.33 -23.06
CA VAL A 17 22.44 -0.02 -22.41
C VAL A 17 21.14 0.65 -22.85
N VAL A 18 20.86 0.68 -24.16
CA VAL A 18 19.61 1.28 -24.69
C VAL A 18 18.39 0.54 -24.13
N PHE A 19 18.42 -0.79 -24.13
CA PHE A 19 17.30 -1.58 -23.62
C PHE A 19 17.08 -1.37 -22.11
N LEU A 20 18.15 -1.32 -21.33
CA LEU A 20 18.10 -1.03 -19.90
C LEU A 20 17.53 0.36 -19.62
N ILE A 21 17.92 1.38 -20.39
CA ILE A 21 17.39 2.74 -20.26
C ILE A 21 15.88 2.76 -20.52
N ILE A 22 15.40 2.08 -21.57
CA ILE A 22 13.97 2.02 -21.88
C ILE A 22 13.18 1.38 -20.74
N ILE A 23 13.67 0.26 -20.19
CA ILE A 23 13.01 -0.39 -19.05
C ILE A 23 13.00 0.52 -17.82
N LEU A 24 14.11 1.17 -17.49
CA LEU A 24 14.17 2.10 -16.36
C LEU A 24 13.18 3.26 -16.53
N ILE A 25 13.08 3.83 -17.73
CA ILE A 25 12.09 4.88 -18.03
C ILE A 25 10.68 4.37 -17.76
N LEU A 26 10.34 3.16 -18.23
CA LEU A 26 9.02 2.59 -18.03
C LEU A 26 8.71 2.34 -16.54
N VAL A 27 9.67 1.81 -15.78
CA VAL A 27 9.53 1.59 -14.34
C VAL A 27 9.30 2.92 -13.61
N VAL A 28 10.06 3.97 -13.94
CA VAL A 28 9.88 5.30 -13.34
C VAL A 28 8.48 5.85 -13.62
N ILE A 29 7.98 5.71 -14.85
CA ILE A 29 6.62 6.14 -15.21
C ILE A 29 5.57 5.39 -14.36
N ILE A 30 5.70 4.07 -14.22
CA ILE A 30 4.77 3.26 -13.42
C ILE A 30 4.82 3.67 -11.94
N LEU A 31 6.01 3.94 -11.38
CA LEU A 31 6.15 4.36 -9.99
C LEU A 31 5.55 5.74 -9.73
N VAL A 32 5.74 6.69 -10.65
CA VAL A 32 5.11 8.02 -10.56
C VAL A 32 3.59 7.93 -10.67
N ALA A 33 3.08 7.11 -11.60
CA ALA A 33 1.65 6.85 -11.72
C ALA A 33 1.08 6.25 -10.43
N LYS A 34 1.74 5.24 -9.86
CA LYS A 34 1.35 4.63 -8.57
C LYS A 34 1.32 5.67 -7.45
N ALA A 35 2.35 6.50 -7.33
CA ALA A 35 2.44 7.52 -6.27
C ALA A 35 1.37 8.62 -6.40
N LYS A 36 0.91 8.91 -7.62
CA LYS A 36 -0.14 9.91 -7.89
C LYS A 36 -1.56 9.36 -7.76
N LEU A 37 -1.78 8.11 -8.16
CA LEU A 37 -3.12 7.52 -8.25
C LEU A 37 -3.53 6.76 -6.99
N LEU A 38 -2.57 6.23 -6.22
CA LEU A 38 -2.89 5.58 -4.95
C LEU A 38 -2.87 6.61 -3.82
N PRO A 39 -3.88 6.60 -2.93
CA PRO A 39 -3.87 7.42 -1.74
C PRO A 39 -2.61 7.06 -0.93
N SER A 40 -1.74 8.05 -0.78
CA SER A 40 -0.43 7.94 -0.16
C SER A 40 -0.37 8.99 0.93
N GLY A 41 -0.08 8.59 2.17
CA GLY A 41 0.03 9.50 3.30
C GLY A 41 -0.74 9.03 4.53
N ASN A 42 -0.82 9.91 5.53
CA ASN A 42 -1.57 9.67 6.75
C ASN A 42 -3.03 10.10 6.57
N VAL A 43 -3.93 9.37 7.23
CA VAL A 43 -5.34 9.68 7.35
C VAL A 43 -5.66 9.96 8.82
N LYS A 44 -6.53 10.95 9.03
CA LYS A 44 -7.02 11.28 10.36
C LYS A 44 -8.20 10.38 10.71
N ILE A 45 -8.13 9.72 11.86
CA ILE A 45 -9.22 8.93 12.45
C ILE A 45 -9.67 9.63 13.73
N VAL A 46 -10.96 9.92 13.84
CA VAL A 46 -11.57 10.47 15.04
C VAL A 46 -12.34 9.37 15.77
N ILE A 47 -12.02 9.17 17.04
CA ILE A 47 -12.63 8.15 17.90
C ILE A 47 -13.43 8.85 18.97
N ASN A 48 -14.74 8.57 18.99
CA ASN A 48 -15.69 9.09 19.97
C ASN A 48 -15.63 10.62 20.14
N ASP A 49 -15.30 11.37 19.08
CA ASP A 49 -15.15 12.84 19.08
C ASP A 49 -14.13 13.39 20.10
N GLU A 50 -13.31 12.53 20.70
CA GLU A 50 -12.36 12.90 21.76
C GLU A 50 -10.90 12.67 21.35
N LYS A 51 -10.63 11.61 20.59
CA LYS A 51 -9.27 11.24 20.16
C LYS A 51 -9.11 11.35 18.67
N GLU A 52 -8.10 12.11 18.26
CA GLU A 52 -7.65 12.18 16.87
C GLU A 52 -6.33 11.43 16.70
N LEU A 53 -6.27 10.58 15.69
CA LEU A 53 -5.07 9.79 15.35
C LEU A 53 -4.68 10.07 13.91
N ASP A 54 -3.39 10.30 13.67
CA ASP A 54 -2.82 10.38 12.33
C ASP A 54 -2.10 9.07 12.00
N VAL A 55 -2.75 8.22 11.20
CA VAL A 55 -2.27 6.86 10.91
C VAL A 55 -1.99 6.68 9.42
N PRO A 56 -1.00 5.87 9.03
CA PRO A 56 -0.72 5.62 7.62
C PRO A 56 -1.89 4.90 6.93
N ALA A 57 -2.25 5.38 5.74
CA ALA A 57 -3.30 4.77 4.92
C ALA A 57 -2.84 3.44 4.28
N GLY A 58 -3.80 2.56 3.97
CA GLY A 58 -3.57 1.30 3.24
C GLY A 58 -3.53 0.03 4.10
N GLY A 59 -3.60 0.17 5.43
CA GLY A 59 -3.80 -0.94 6.36
C GLY A 59 -5.26 -1.20 6.71
N THR A 60 -5.51 -2.18 7.57
CA THR A 60 -6.84 -2.40 8.18
C THR A 60 -7.05 -1.44 9.35
N LEU A 61 -8.30 -1.07 9.61
CA LEU A 61 -8.67 -0.23 10.76
C LEU A 61 -8.22 -0.85 12.09
N LEU A 62 -8.36 -2.17 12.23
CA LEU A 62 -7.92 -2.91 13.42
C LEU A 62 -6.43 -2.70 13.71
N ASN A 63 -5.57 -2.87 12.70
CA ASN A 63 -4.13 -2.72 12.88
C ASN A 63 -3.73 -1.27 13.17
N ALA A 64 -4.39 -0.30 12.52
CA ALA A 64 -4.17 1.11 12.79
C ALA A 64 -4.47 1.46 14.26
N LEU A 65 -5.60 0.97 14.80
CA LEU A 65 -5.97 1.18 16.20
C LEU A 65 -5.00 0.48 17.17
N GLN A 66 -4.58 -0.76 16.88
CA GLN A 66 -3.66 -1.51 17.73
C GLN A 66 -2.28 -0.84 17.81
N ASN A 67 -1.78 -0.27 16.71
CA ASN A 67 -0.52 0.49 16.71
C ASN A 67 -0.58 1.71 17.63
N GLU A 68 -1.75 2.35 17.70
CA GLU A 68 -2.05 3.46 18.61
C GLU A 68 -2.50 2.98 20.02
N LYS A 69 -2.21 1.71 20.35
CA LYS A 69 -2.50 1.07 21.64
C LYS A 69 -3.98 1.00 22.00
N ILE A 70 -4.86 1.03 20.99
CA ILE A 70 -6.30 0.81 21.13
C ILE A 70 -6.61 -0.62 20.67
N TYR A 71 -6.83 -1.50 21.64
CA TYR A 71 -7.01 -2.93 21.37
C TYR A 71 -8.50 -3.28 21.31
N LEU A 72 -8.90 -3.81 20.16
CA LEU A 72 -10.17 -4.51 20.01
C LEU A 72 -9.92 -6.02 20.10
N SER A 73 -10.82 -6.75 20.73
CA SER A 73 -10.79 -8.21 20.75
C SER A 73 -10.79 -8.74 19.31
N SER A 74 -9.82 -9.58 18.96
CA SER A 74 -9.69 -10.12 17.62
C SER A 74 -8.97 -11.46 17.64
N ALA A 75 -9.64 -12.49 17.14
CA ALA A 75 -9.05 -13.81 16.91
C ALA A 75 -8.48 -13.98 15.49
N CYS A 76 -9.02 -13.25 14.49
CA CYS A 76 -8.65 -13.42 13.08
C CYS A 76 -7.51 -12.52 12.58
N GLY A 77 -7.08 -11.53 13.39
CA GLY A 77 -5.98 -10.62 13.03
C GLY A 77 -6.31 -9.67 11.88
N GLY A 78 -7.57 -9.25 11.73
CA GLY A 78 -7.98 -8.29 10.70
C GLY A 78 -8.41 -8.91 9.37
N LYS A 79 -8.63 -10.23 9.33
CA LYS A 79 -9.19 -10.94 8.15
C LYS A 79 -10.70 -10.77 7.98
N GLY A 80 -11.40 -10.22 8.98
CA GLY A 80 -12.85 -10.00 8.92
C GLY A 80 -13.70 -11.27 9.03
N THR A 81 -13.19 -12.33 9.66
CA THR A 81 -13.88 -13.64 9.70
C THR A 81 -14.36 -14.07 11.08
N CYS A 82 -13.96 -13.40 12.16
CA CYS A 82 -14.30 -13.81 13.53
C CYS A 82 -15.40 -12.98 14.21
N GLY A 83 -15.82 -11.83 13.67
CA GLY A 83 -16.89 -11.00 14.25
C GLY A 83 -16.58 -10.29 15.58
N GLU A 84 -15.44 -10.55 16.20
CA GLU A 84 -15.10 -9.99 17.53
C GLU A 84 -14.68 -8.52 17.54
N CYS A 85 -14.08 -8.01 16.46
CA CYS A 85 -13.56 -6.64 16.41
C CYS A 85 -14.68 -5.62 16.13
N ARG A 86 -15.50 -5.32 17.14
CA ARG A 86 -16.70 -4.49 17.00
C ARG A 86 -16.37 -3.00 16.82
N CYS A 87 -16.53 -2.56 15.57
CA CYS A 87 -16.57 -1.20 15.03
C CYS A 87 -17.92 -0.48 15.12
N ARG A 88 -17.97 0.86 15.23
CA ARG A 88 -19.00 1.63 14.52
C ARG A 88 -18.33 2.74 13.73
N VAL A 89 -18.52 2.72 12.41
CA VAL A 89 -18.06 3.79 11.52
C VAL A 89 -19.23 4.74 11.29
N THR A 90 -19.09 5.99 11.73
CA THR A 90 -20.11 7.03 11.57
C THR A 90 -19.99 7.73 10.24
N GLU A 91 -18.77 8.01 9.79
CA GLU A 91 -18.46 8.75 8.57
C GLU A 91 -17.19 8.21 7.90
N GLY A 92 -17.01 8.49 6.61
CA GLY A 92 -15.79 8.18 5.86
C GLY A 92 -15.58 6.71 5.47
N GLY A 93 -16.40 5.78 6.00
CA GLY A 93 -16.41 4.37 5.57
C GLY A 93 -17.11 4.17 4.23
N ALA A 94 -16.68 3.15 3.49
CA ALA A 94 -17.48 2.62 2.38
C ALA A 94 -18.72 1.87 2.92
N GLY A 95 -19.59 1.40 2.01
CA GLY A 95 -20.70 0.54 2.40
C GLY A 95 -20.22 -0.76 3.07
N ILE A 96 -21.07 -1.33 3.93
CA ILE A 96 -20.78 -2.58 4.64
C ILE A 96 -20.48 -3.72 3.65
N LEU A 97 -19.39 -4.45 3.86
CA LEU A 97 -19.04 -5.60 3.03
C LEU A 97 -19.85 -6.85 3.45
N PRO A 98 -20.10 -7.81 2.54
CA PRO A 98 -20.75 -9.08 2.88
C PRO A 98 -19.99 -9.90 3.95
N THR A 99 -18.69 -9.65 4.13
CA THR A 99 -17.86 -10.28 5.17
C THR A 99 -18.03 -9.65 6.54
N GLU A 100 -18.69 -8.48 6.64
CA GLU A 100 -18.89 -7.73 7.87
C GLU A 100 -20.30 -7.94 8.44
N VAL A 101 -21.14 -8.74 7.78
CA VAL A 101 -22.51 -9.06 8.19
C VAL A 101 -22.59 -10.48 8.78
N GLY A 102 -23.47 -10.66 9.78
CA GLY A 102 -23.79 -11.98 10.33
C GLY A 102 -23.14 -12.34 11.67
N PHE A 103 -22.64 -11.37 12.44
CA PHE A 103 -22.01 -11.54 13.74
C PHE A 103 -22.53 -10.57 14.82
#